data_AF-A0A5C5CY48-F1
#
_entry.id   AF-A0A5C5CY48-F1
#
_cell.length_a   1.000
_cell.length_b   1.000
_cell.length_c   1.000
_cell.angle_alpha   90.00
_cell.angle_beta   90.00
_cell.angle_gamma   90.00
#
_symmetry.space_group_name_H-M   'P 1'
#
loop_
_entity.id
_entity.type
_entity.pdbx_description
1 polymer ?
#
loop_
_entity_poly.entity_id
_entity_poly.type
_entity_poly.pdbx_seq_one_letter_code
_entity_poly.pdbx_strand_id
1 'polypeptide(L)'
;MNNISFFKKLKVRCFLLVITVFSIGWIACIGYLNFAYHYNFIDSQRSDIKYLVSTLHMRECQSENNYNLFSDKWHHADGDTFYNESFTCLESKSRNLGSYLILMATGYEQMVCLQKADRNDSKEEREKCIDRFNENIDNVKRELSTDVLYKVRE
;
A
#
# COMPACT_ATOMS: atom_id res chain seq x y z
N MET A 1 -38.92 4.87 -34.31
CA MET A 1 -38.71 4.56 -32.87
C MET A 1 -37.70 3.41 -32.65
N ASN A 2 -36.51 3.41 -33.31
CA ASN A 2 -35.54 2.29 -33.20
C ASN A 2 -34.21 2.63 -32.49
N ASN A 3 -33.89 3.91 -32.25
CA ASN A 3 -32.57 4.30 -31.73
C ASN A 3 -32.38 4.01 -30.23
N ILE A 4 -33.43 4.08 -29.41
CA ILE A 4 -33.33 3.92 -27.94
C ILE A 4 -32.98 2.46 -27.54
N SER A 5 -33.44 1.49 -28.33
CA SER A 5 -33.15 0.06 -28.15
C SER A 5 -31.68 -0.28 -28.43
N PHE A 6 -31.11 0.34 -29.48
CA PHE A 6 -29.72 0.11 -29.89
C PHE A 6 -28.72 0.65 -28.86
N PHE A 7 -28.95 1.87 -28.35
CA PHE A 7 -28.09 2.47 -27.31
C PHE A 7 -28.12 1.70 -25.98
N LYS A 8 -29.28 1.17 -25.56
CA LYS A 8 -29.36 0.30 -24.38
C LYS A 8 -28.55 -0.99 -24.56
N LYS A 9 -28.64 -1.64 -25.73
CA LYS A 9 -27.84 -2.84 -26.04
C LYS A 9 -26.34 -2.56 -26.07
N LEU A 10 -25.92 -1.40 -26.60
CA LEU A 10 -24.52 -1.00 -26.64
C LEU A 10 -23.97 -0.73 -25.21
N LYS A 11 -24.74 -0.03 -24.37
CA LYS A 11 -24.35 0.29 -22.99
C LYS A 11 -24.21 -0.97 -22.12
N VAL A 12 -25.12 -1.94 -22.29
CA VAL A 12 -25.04 -3.25 -21.61
C VAL A 12 -23.82 -4.05 -22.05
N ARG A 13 -23.47 -4.03 -23.35
CA ARG A 13 -22.27 -4.70 -23.88
C ARG A 13 -20.97 -4.10 -23.35
N CYS A 14 -20.86 -2.76 -23.29
CA CYS A 14 -19.70 -2.10 -22.69
C CYS A 14 -19.58 -2.42 -21.20
N PHE A 15 -20.69 -2.42 -20.46
CA PHE A 15 -20.67 -2.74 -19.03
C PHE A 15 -20.25 -4.20 -18.78
N LEU A 16 -20.74 -5.14 -19.59
CA LEU A 16 -20.31 -6.54 -19.56
C LEU A 16 -18.81 -6.70 -19.84
N LEU A 17 -18.27 -5.96 -20.81
CA LEU A 17 -16.84 -5.98 -21.13
C LEU A 17 -15.98 -5.44 -19.97
N VAL A 18 -16.43 -4.38 -19.30
CA VAL A 18 -15.72 -3.85 -18.13
C VAL A 18 -15.70 -4.88 -16.99
N ILE A 19 -16.84 -5.54 -16.73
CA ILE A 19 -16.91 -6.60 -15.72
C ILE A 19 -16.01 -7.77 -16.08
N THR A 20 -16.01 -8.23 -17.34
CA THR A 20 -15.17 -9.36 -17.73
C THR A 20 -13.69 -9.03 -17.64
N VAL A 21 -13.27 -7.85 -18.10
CA VAL A 21 -11.87 -7.41 -17.98
C VAL A 21 -11.47 -7.29 -16.51
N PHE A 22 -12.33 -6.70 -15.68
CA PHE A 22 -12.08 -6.60 -14.24
C PHE A 22 -11.96 -7.99 -13.58
N SER A 23 -12.88 -8.91 -13.87
CA SER A 23 -12.87 -10.26 -13.32
C SER A 23 -11.65 -11.06 -13.76
N ILE A 24 -11.23 -10.95 -15.03
CA ILE A 24 -10.01 -11.60 -15.52
C ILE A 24 -8.78 -11.04 -14.81
N GLY A 25 -8.69 -9.71 -14.68
CA GLY A 25 -7.59 -9.06 -13.95
C GLY A 25 -7.56 -9.45 -12.48
N TRP A 26 -8.72 -9.58 -11.85
CA TRP A 26 -8.86 -10.01 -10.47
C TRP A 26 -8.40 -11.46 -10.27
N ILE A 27 -8.85 -12.39 -11.13
CA ILE A 27 -8.44 -13.80 -11.08
C ILE A 27 -6.93 -13.93 -11.33
N ALA A 28 -6.38 -13.20 -12.29
CA ALA A 28 -4.95 -13.18 -12.56
C ALA A 28 -4.15 -12.66 -11.36
N CYS A 29 -4.63 -11.62 -10.69
CA CYS A 29 -4.02 -11.07 -9.49
C CYS A 29 -4.02 -12.10 -8.34
N ILE A 30 -5.17 -12.73 -8.06
CA ILE A 30 -5.30 -13.80 -7.06
C ILE A 30 -4.37 -14.97 -7.40
N GLY A 31 -4.34 -15.40 -8.66
CA GLY A 31 -3.50 -16.50 -9.12
C GLY A 31 -2.02 -16.19 -8.95
N TYR A 32 -1.60 -14.97 -9.31
CA TYR A 32 -0.22 -14.52 -9.10
C TYR A 32 0.13 -14.47 -7.61
N LEU A 33 -0.75 -13.94 -6.77
CA LEU A 33 -0.52 -13.88 -5.32
C LEU A 33 -0.39 -15.27 -4.69
N ASN A 34 -1.21 -16.23 -5.12
CA ASN A 34 -1.12 -17.62 -4.65
C ASN A 34 0.17 -18.31 -5.14
N PHE A 35 0.52 -18.15 -6.42
CA PHE A 35 1.71 -18.80 -7.00
C PHE A 35 3.02 -18.19 -6.50
N ALA A 36 3.12 -16.86 -6.51
CA ALA A 36 4.34 -16.17 -6.13
C ALA A 36 4.52 -16.15 -4.60
N TYR A 37 3.47 -15.92 -3.81
CA TYR A 37 3.59 -15.67 -2.37
C TYR A 37 3.01 -16.80 -1.51
N HIS A 38 2.61 -17.94 -2.09
CA HIS A 38 1.96 -19.04 -1.39
C HIS A 38 0.75 -18.59 -0.54
N TYR A 39 0.09 -17.51 -0.96
CA TYR A 39 -1.02 -16.93 -0.21
C TYR A 39 -2.31 -17.69 -0.50
N ASN A 40 -2.82 -18.38 0.51
CA ASN A 40 -4.02 -19.20 0.38
C ASN A 40 -5.28 -18.37 0.63
N PHE A 41 -6.00 -18.02 -0.44
CA PHE A 41 -7.27 -17.28 -0.37
C PHE A 41 -8.47 -18.14 0.10
N ILE A 42 -8.32 -19.46 0.21
CA ILE A 42 -9.41 -20.40 0.55
C ILE A 42 -9.66 -20.46 2.06
N ASP A 43 -8.63 -20.21 2.89
CA ASP A 43 -8.75 -20.19 4.35
C ASP A 43 -9.35 -18.86 4.84
N SER A 44 -10.66 -18.72 4.67
CA SER A 44 -11.41 -17.50 5.05
C SER A 44 -11.39 -17.17 6.56
N GLN A 45 -10.81 -18.04 7.40
CA GLN A 45 -10.65 -17.79 8.84
C GLN A 45 -9.31 -17.15 9.23
N ARG A 46 -8.33 -17.10 8.32
CA ARG A 46 -7.03 -16.43 8.51
C ARG A 46 -6.59 -15.74 7.23
N SER A 47 -7.43 -14.88 6.67
CA SER A 47 -7.01 -13.85 5.71
C SER A 47 -6.17 -12.78 6.44
N ASP A 48 -5.12 -13.21 7.13
CA ASP A 48 -4.17 -12.32 7.77
C ASP A 48 -3.34 -11.71 6.64
N ILE A 49 -3.83 -10.58 6.11
CA ILE A 49 -3.07 -9.64 5.27
C ILE A 49 -1.68 -9.41 5.89
N LYS A 50 -1.57 -9.49 7.22
CA LYS A 50 -0.31 -9.49 7.96
C LYS A 50 0.72 -10.49 7.43
N TYR A 51 0.33 -11.73 7.13
CA TYR A 51 1.22 -12.76 6.59
C TYR A 51 1.62 -12.48 5.15
N LEU A 52 0.69 -11.98 4.32
CA LEU A 52 1.01 -11.56 2.95
C LEU A 52 2.01 -10.40 2.94
N VAL A 53 1.76 -9.40 3.77
CA VAL A 53 2.61 -8.21 3.87
C VAL A 53 3.98 -8.55 4.45
N SER A 54 4.05 -9.42 5.47
CA SER A 54 5.33 -9.86 6.03
C SER A 54 6.14 -10.68 5.02
N THR A 55 5.51 -11.61 4.29
CA THR A 55 6.19 -12.42 3.27
C THR A 55 6.66 -11.59 2.07
N LEU A 56 5.88 -10.59 1.65
CA LEU A 56 6.28 -9.60 0.65
C LEU A 56 7.54 -8.84 1.07
N HIS A 57 7.52 -8.22 2.25
CA HIS A 57 8.65 -7.45 2.74
C HIS A 57 9.89 -8.31 2.97
N MET A 58 9.72 -9.53 3.48
CA MET A 58 10.82 -10.47 3.66
C MET A 58 11.46 -10.86 2.33
N ARG A 59 10.67 -11.06 1.27
CA ARG A 59 11.18 -11.39 -0.06
C ARG A 59 11.89 -10.22 -0.72
N GLU A 60 11.37 -9.00 -0.58
CA GLU A 60 12.03 -7.79 -1.08
C GLU A 60 13.37 -7.57 -0.37
N CYS A 61 13.41 -7.71 0.96
CA CYS A 61 14.66 -7.58 1.71
C CYS A 61 15.67 -8.68 1.37
N GLN A 62 15.22 -9.93 1.17
CA GLN A 62 16.09 -11.00 0.68
C GLN A 62 16.59 -10.74 -0.74
N SER A 63 15.77 -10.13 -1.62
CA SER A 63 16.20 -9.77 -2.97
C SER A 63 17.21 -8.63 -2.97
N GLU A 64 17.00 -7.59 -2.15
CA GLU A 64 17.94 -6.48 -1.96
C GLU A 64 19.28 -6.99 -1.40
N ASN A 65 19.24 -7.88 -0.40
CA ASN A 65 20.44 -8.46 0.19
C ASN A 65 21.13 -9.48 -0.71
N ASN A 66 20.40 -10.29 -1.47
CA ASN A 66 21.01 -11.20 -2.44
C ASN A 66 21.76 -10.43 -3.54
N TYR A 67 21.21 -9.31 -4.02
CA TYR A 67 21.92 -8.45 -4.97
C TYR A 67 23.23 -7.90 -4.38
N ASN A 68 23.24 -7.56 -3.09
CA ASN A 68 24.42 -7.08 -2.38
C ASN A 68 25.43 -8.22 -2.10
N LEU A 69 24.97 -9.45 -1.83
CA LEU A 69 25.79 -10.66 -1.64
C LEU A 69 26.60 -11.07 -2.88
N PHE A 70 26.07 -10.80 -4.08
CA PHE A 70 26.78 -11.02 -5.35
C PHE A 70 27.59 -9.80 -5.81
N SER A 71 27.60 -8.71 -5.02
CA SER A 71 28.52 -7.60 -5.23
C SER A 71 29.82 -7.84 -4.47
N ASP A 72 30.95 -7.45 -5.06
CA ASP A 72 32.31 -7.62 -4.49
C ASP A 72 32.47 -7.08 -3.05
N LYS A 73 31.53 -6.25 -2.57
CA LYS A 73 31.51 -5.71 -1.20
C LYS A 73 31.26 -6.76 -0.10
N TRP A 74 30.63 -7.89 -0.41
CA TRP A 74 30.13 -8.84 0.61
C TRP A 74 30.80 -10.22 0.60
N HIS A 75 31.83 -10.43 -0.24
CA HIS A 75 32.59 -11.68 -0.29
C HIS A 75 33.30 -12.06 1.02
N HIS A 76 33.34 -11.16 2.01
CA HIS A 76 33.91 -11.40 3.35
C HIS A 76 32.94 -11.15 4.50
N ALA A 77 31.67 -10.88 4.21
CA ALA A 77 30.69 -10.64 5.27
C ALA A 77 30.32 -11.96 5.96
N ASP A 78 30.39 -11.95 7.29
CA ASP A 78 29.93 -13.07 8.11
C ASP A 78 28.39 -13.20 8.02
N GLY A 79 27.88 -14.37 8.40
CA GLY A 79 26.44 -14.62 8.42
C GLY A 79 25.68 -13.60 9.29
N ASP A 80 26.32 -13.08 10.33
CA ASP A 80 25.73 -12.12 11.25
C ASP A 80 25.46 -10.76 10.58
N THR A 81 26.37 -10.30 9.72
CA THR A 81 26.17 -9.05 8.97
C THR A 81 25.00 -9.20 7.98
N PHE A 82 24.87 -10.35 7.32
CA PHE A 82 23.72 -10.63 6.44
C PHE A 82 22.38 -10.62 7.18
N TYR A 83 22.31 -11.22 8.37
CA TYR A 83 21.09 -11.18 9.19
C TYR A 83 20.78 -9.76 9.65
N ASN A 84 21.79 -9.00 10.09
CA ASN A 84 21.61 -7.64 10.56
C ASN A 84 21.03 -6.74 9.46
N GLU A 85 21.57 -6.77 8.24
CA GLU A 85 21.02 -6.01 7.12
C GLU A 85 19.59 -6.43 6.76
N SER A 86 19.30 -7.73 6.84
CA SER A 86 17.94 -8.25 6.58
C SER A 86 16.94 -7.71 7.61
N PHE A 87 17.33 -7.63 8.88
CA PHE A 87 16.52 -7.03 9.95
C PHE A 87 16.36 -5.53 9.78
N THR A 88 17.41 -4.80 9.43
CA THR A 88 17.35 -3.35 9.16
C THR A 88 16.41 -3.04 7.98
N CYS A 89 16.46 -3.84 6.91
CA CYS A 89 15.53 -3.70 5.80
C CYS A 89 14.08 -3.95 6.22
N LEU A 90 13.83 -5.04 6.96
CA LEU A 90 12.49 -5.37 7.46
C LEU A 90 11.95 -4.27 8.39
N GLU A 91 12.78 -3.74 9.27
CA GLU A 91 12.42 -2.65 10.17
C GLU A 91 12.03 -1.41 9.37
N SER A 92 12.86 -0.99 8.41
CA SER A 92 12.59 0.17 7.55
C SER A 92 11.28 0.02 6.77
N LYS A 93 11.04 -1.16 6.16
CA LYS A 93 9.79 -1.40 5.42
C LYS A 93 8.57 -1.42 6.36
N SER A 94 8.69 -1.96 7.57
CA SER A 94 7.61 -1.95 8.55
C SER A 94 7.25 -0.55 9.06
N ARG A 95 8.26 0.31 9.29
CA ARG A 95 8.05 1.72 9.67
C ARG A 95 7.40 2.52 8.55
N ASN A 96 7.84 2.33 7.31
CA ASN A 96 7.21 2.96 6.15
C ASN A 96 5.75 2.54 6.00
N LEU A 97 5.45 1.24 6.14
CA LEU A 97 4.08 0.75 6.12
C LEU A 97 3.23 1.38 7.23
N GLY A 98 3.76 1.48 8.46
CA GLY A 98 3.09 2.17 9.56
C GLY A 98 2.76 3.62 9.20
N SER A 99 3.72 4.34 8.62
CA SER A 99 3.53 5.72 8.17
C SER A 99 2.45 5.84 7.09
N TYR A 100 2.42 4.91 6.12
CA TYR A 100 1.36 4.87 5.09
C TYR A 100 -0.03 4.59 5.68
N LEU A 101 -0.13 3.69 6.67
CA LEU A 101 -1.39 3.40 7.35
C LEU A 101 -1.89 4.60 8.14
N ILE A 102 -0.99 5.34 8.80
CA ILE A 102 -1.33 6.59 9.49
C ILE A 102 -1.84 7.62 8.47
N LEU A 103 -1.13 7.82 7.35
CA LEU A 103 -1.57 8.70 6.26
C LEU A 103 -2.98 8.36 5.74
N MET A 104 -3.26 7.07 5.52
CA MET A 104 -4.61 6.64 5.12
C MET A 104 -5.64 6.95 6.20
N ALA A 105 -5.36 6.63 7.46
CA ALA A 105 -6.27 6.90 8.57
C ALA A 105 -6.57 8.40 8.71
N THR A 106 -5.54 9.25 8.60
CA THR A 106 -5.68 10.71 8.60
C THR A 106 -6.52 11.20 7.41
N GLY A 107 -6.33 10.62 6.22
CA GLY A 107 -7.18 10.92 5.05
C GLY A 107 -8.65 10.56 5.28
N TYR A 108 -8.93 9.39 5.89
CA TYR A 108 -10.30 9.02 6.27
C TYR A 108 -10.90 9.97 7.32
N GLU A 109 -10.12 10.35 8.34
CA GLU A 109 -10.55 11.32 9.35
C GLU A 109 -10.91 12.66 8.71
N GLN A 110 -10.09 13.14 7.75
CA GLN A 110 -10.37 14.36 7.00
C GLN A 110 -11.67 14.26 6.22
N MET A 111 -11.92 13.16 5.50
CA MET A 111 -13.17 12.97 4.76
C MET A 111 -14.39 13.04 5.67
N VAL A 112 -14.31 12.39 6.85
CA VAL A 112 -15.39 12.43 7.84
C VAL A 112 -15.56 13.85 8.41
N CYS A 113 -14.47 14.55 8.69
CA CYS A 113 -14.49 15.94 9.17
C CYS A 113 -15.16 16.87 8.17
N LEU A 114 -14.75 16.81 6.89
CA LEU A 114 -15.32 17.60 5.80
C LEU A 114 -16.80 17.27 5.58
N GLN A 115 -17.19 15.99 5.64
CA GLN A 115 -18.58 15.60 5.51
C GLN A 115 -19.46 16.16 6.64
N LYS A 116 -18.93 16.27 7.86
CA LYS A 116 -19.65 16.91 8.98
C LYS A 116 -19.76 18.42 8.80
N ALA A 117 -18.67 19.08 8.42
CA ALA A 117 -18.65 20.50 8.14
C ALA A 117 -19.64 20.88 7.03
N ASP A 118 -19.72 20.06 5.98
CA ASP A 118 -20.65 20.23 4.86
C ASP A 118 -22.12 20.04 5.27
N ARG A 119 -22.39 19.13 6.21
CA ARG A 119 -23.74 18.96 6.77
C ARG A 119 -24.18 20.15 7.63
N ASN A 120 -23.23 20.81 8.30
CA ASN A 120 -23.49 21.96 9.15
C ASN A 120 -23.40 23.29 8.39
N ASP A 121 -23.07 23.27 7.09
CA ASP A 121 -22.81 24.43 6.24
C ASP A 121 -21.78 25.41 6.85
N SER A 122 -20.84 24.87 7.63
CA SER A 122 -19.88 25.65 8.40
C SER A 122 -18.55 25.75 7.67
N LYS A 123 -18.31 26.91 7.06
CA LYS A 123 -17.03 27.21 6.39
C LYS A 123 -15.85 27.21 7.36
N GLU A 124 -16.06 27.67 8.59
CA GLU A 124 -15.03 27.69 9.64
C GLU A 124 -14.63 26.26 10.06
N GLU A 125 -15.58 25.34 10.21
CA GLU A 125 -15.27 23.94 10.51
C GLU A 125 -14.48 23.28 9.36
N ARG A 126 -14.83 23.63 8.12
CA ARG A 126 -14.15 23.12 6.93
C ARG A 126 -12.68 23.55 6.87
N GLU A 127 -12.39 24.82 7.15
CA GLU A 127 -11.02 25.34 7.22
C GLU A 127 -10.22 24.65 8.34
N LYS A 128 -10.81 24.49 9.54
CA LYS A 128 -10.18 23.74 10.64
C LYS A 128 -9.87 22.28 10.30
N CYS A 129 -10.75 21.60 9.55
CA CYS A 129 -10.50 20.23 9.09
C CYS A 129 -9.29 20.16 8.15
N ILE A 130 -9.13 21.14 7.26
CA ILE A 130 -8.02 21.20 6.32
C ILE A 130 -6.70 21.52 7.06
N ASP A 131 -6.71 22.47 7.99
CA ASP A 131 -5.52 22.83 8.75
C ASP A 131 -5.01 21.67 9.60
N ARG A 132 -5.92 20.96 10.30
CA ARG A 132 -5.57 19.75 11.08
C ARG A 132 -5.01 18.65 10.19
N PHE A 133 -5.58 18.46 9.01
CA PHE A 133 -5.08 17.47 8.07
C PHE A 133 -3.65 17.80 7.61
N ASN A 134 -3.39 19.06 7.27
CA ASN A 134 -2.06 19.51 6.85
C ASN A 134 -1.02 19.33 7.97
N GLU A 135 -1.37 19.69 9.22
CA GLU A 135 -0.49 19.51 10.37
C GLU A 135 -0.13 18.02 10.58
N ASN A 136 -1.11 17.13 10.48
CA ASN A 136 -0.89 15.69 10.60
C ASN A 136 -0.03 15.13 9.46
N ILE A 137 -0.26 15.58 8.22
CA ILE A 137 0.56 15.21 7.06
C ILE A 137 2.01 15.68 7.25
N ASP A 138 2.23 16.89 7.74
CA ASP A 138 3.56 17.45 7.97
C ASP A 138 4.32 16.73 9.09
N ASN A 139 3.62 16.29 10.14
CA ASN A 139 4.19 15.45 11.19
C ASN A 139 4.65 14.09 10.64
N VAL A 140 3.79 13.40 9.88
CA VAL A 140 4.13 12.10 9.28
C VAL A 140 5.26 12.24 8.25
N LYS A 141 5.24 13.31 7.44
CA LYS A 141 6.30 13.60 6.47
C LYS A 141 7.64 13.84 7.16
N ARG A 142 7.67 14.55 8.29
CA ARG A 142 8.89 14.74 9.08
C ARG A 142 9.46 13.41 9.55
N GLU A 143 8.63 12.53 10.11
CA GLU A 143 9.06 11.19 10.55
C GLU A 143 9.65 10.37 9.40
N LEU A 144 8.98 10.30 8.24
CA LEU A 144 9.48 9.68 7.02
C LEU A 144 10.80 10.29 6.52
N SER A 145 10.99 11.60 6.67
CA SER A 145 12.20 12.32 6.21
C SER A 145 13.42 12.01 7.06
N THR A 146 13.24 11.82 8.38
CA THR A 146 14.31 11.40 9.29
C THR A 146 14.84 10.02 8.94
N ASP A 147 13.97 9.08 8.55
CA ASP A 147 14.38 7.74 8.14
C ASP A 147 15.14 7.74 6.80
N VAL A 148 14.79 8.64 5.87
CA VAL A 148 15.56 8.84 4.62
C VAL A 148 16.94 9.45 4.89
N LEU A 149 17.04 10.38 5.85
CA LEU A 149 18.33 11.00 6.22
C LEU A 149 19.26 10.04 6.97
N TYR A 150 18.73 9.08 7.73
CA TYR A 150 19.54 8.03 8.36
C TYR A 150 20.22 7.13 7.31
N LYS A 151 19.54 6.85 6.19
CA LYS A 151 20.07 6.07 5.06
C LYS A 151 21.18 6.75 4.24
N VAL A 152 21.43 8.05 4.41
CA VAL A 152 22.44 8.80 3.62
C VAL A 152 23.74 9.05 4.42
N ARG A 153 23.75 8.75 5.73
CA ARG A 153 24.89 9.06 6.61
C ARG A 153 25.77 7.84 6.95
N GLU A 154 25.35 6.62 6.62
CA GLU A 154 26.17 5.39 6.68
C GLU A 154 26.71 5.02 5.30
#